data_AF-A0A428W7F7-F1
#
_entry.id   AF-A0A428W7F7-F1
#
_cell.length_a   1.000
_cell.length_b   1.000
_cell.length_c   1.000
_cell.angle_alpha   90.00
_cell.angle_beta   90.00
_cell.angle_gamma   90.00
#
_symmetry.space_group_name_H-M   'P 1'
#
loop_
_entity.id
_entity.type
_entity.pdbx_description
1 polymer ?
#
loop_
_entity_poly.entity_id
_entity_poly.type
_entity_poly.pdbx_seq_one_letter_code
_entity_poly.pdbx_strand_id
1 'polypeptide(L)'
;MKPIPETIWAAIRDGSSETCSAVRAQPGGQAGRTAGAVTWAYWAGRTDRARRGRHVTASGPVPDFVAYRAVRRGVRALLGGRPGAGAGRVPACPEWTVTDLLGHLTVIAGRVLERHGGHPAAPAGTAGVPELLDHWDDVGEELDRRLEVAGGRSGAVMVMDAYTHELDLCAALGVAPPEAHAARAPSFAVLVRGLSGSIAAHGLPALRLRTTAGEEWAAGDGRPAATVTAPAHDLYRALAGRRSPAQLAALDWSAAPEPWLPAFSWGPFTPPSQPGV
;
A
#
# COMPACT_ATOMS: atom_id res chain seq x y z
N MET A 1 6.94 -19.53 22.67
CA MET A 1 6.08 -18.45 22.12
C MET A 1 6.76 -17.14 22.50
N LYS A 2 7.37 -16.43 21.53
CA LYS A 2 8.03 -15.14 21.84
C LYS A 2 6.95 -14.05 21.86
N PRO A 3 6.90 -13.20 22.90
CA PRO A 3 5.95 -12.10 22.95
C PRO A 3 6.21 -11.12 21.80
N ILE A 4 5.13 -10.52 21.29
CA ILE A 4 5.18 -9.43 20.31
C ILE A 4 6.03 -8.30 20.91
N PRO A 5 6.98 -7.70 20.16
CA PRO A 5 7.82 -6.64 20.69
C PRO A 5 6.99 -5.49 21.29
N GLU A 6 7.30 -5.07 22.51
CA GLU A 6 6.62 -3.96 23.21
C GLU A 6 6.58 -2.66 22.38
N THR A 7 7.47 -2.50 21.41
CA THR A 7 7.49 -1.38 20.47
C THR A 7 6.23 -1.29 19.61
N ILE A 8 5.62 -2.43 19.26
CA ILE A 8 4.35 -2.49 18.53
C ILE A 8 3.19 -2.09 19.46
N TRP A 9 3.23 -2.52 20.73
CA TRP A 9 2.22 -2.15 21.72
C TRP A 9 2.29 -0.69 22.17
N ALA A 10 3.49 -0.09 22.20
CA ALA A 10 3.67 1.33 22.49
C ALA A 10 3.11 2.22 21.36
N ALA A 11 3.30 1.82 20.10
CA ALA A 11 2.72 2.51 18.95
C ALA A 11 1.18 2.46 18.90
N ILE A 12 0.58 1.41 19.50
CA ILE A 12 -0.87 1.26 19.66
C ILE A 12 -1.40 2.09 20.85
N ARG A 13 -0.63 2.22 21.94
CA ARG A 13 -1.06 2.92 23.17
C ARG A 13 -0.88 4.44 23.12
N ASP A 14 0.21 4.94 22.53
CA ASP A 14 0.61 6.34 22.75
C ASP A 14 0.17 7.31 21.65
N GLY A 15 -0.38 6.82 20.53
CA GLY A 15 -0.84 7.66 19.41
C GLY A 15 0.23 8.60 18.81
N SER A 16 1.49 8.47 19.23
CA SER A 16 2.59 9.38 18.91
C SER A 16 3.59 8.72 17.96
N SER A 17 4.11 9.52 17.04
CA SER A 17 4.92 9.09 15.90
C SER A 17 6.42 8.92 16.22
N GLU A 18 6.81 8.63 17.45
CA GLU A 18 8.23 8.58 17.82
C GLU A 18 8.71 7.18 18.29
N THR A 19 9.69 6.69 17.54
CA THR A 19 10.70 5.67 17.86
C THR A 19 10.42 4.19 17.57
N CYS A 20 11.07 3.71 16.49
CA CYS A 20 11.75 2.42 16.49
C CYS A 20 13.18 2.65 15.96
N SER A 21 14.08 3.08 16.85
CA SER A 21 15.53 3.16 16.60
C SER A 21 16.27 2.95 17.91
N ALA A 22 16.70 1.71 18.20
CA ALA A 22 17.65 1.45 19.27
C ALA A 22 18.44 0.15 19.03
N VAL A 23 19.51 0.25 18.23
CA VAL A 23 20.73 -0.53 18.46
C VAL A 23 21.88 0.48 18.50
N ARG A 24 22.40 0.77 19.70
CA ARG A 24 23.61 1.59 19.85
C ARG A 24 24.83 0.76 19.47
N ALA A 25 25.53 1.18 18.41
CA ALA A 25 26.94 0.88 18.22
C ALA A 25 27.80 1.78 19.13
N GLN A 26 28.91 1.23 19.62
CA GLN A 26 29.94 1.90 20.41
C GLN A 26 30.60 3.08 19.65
N PRO A 27 31.19 4.07 20.34
CA PRO A 27 31.72 5.27 19.71
C PRO A 27 33.07 5.00 19.04
N GLY A 28 33.11 5.14 17.71
CA GLY A 28 34.36 5.25 16.94
C GLY A 28 34.17 4.96 15.46
N GLY A 29 33.99 6.00 14.64
CA GLY A 29 34.23 5.93 13.19
C GLY A 29 33.08 6.36 12.26
N GLN A 30 33.23 7.57 11.72
CA GLN A 30 32.76 8.11 10.43
C GLN A 30 31.26 8.10 10.04
N ALA A 31 30.86 9.26 9.47
CA ALA A 31 29.51 9.68 9.15
C ALA A 31 28.77 8.76 8.15
N GLY A 32 27.68 8.16 8.60
CA GLY A 32 26.65 7.54 7.76
C GLY A 32 25.34 8.31 7.90
N ARG A 33 24.76 8.74 6.77
CA ARG A 33 23.48 9.44 6.70
C ARG A 33 22.36 8.57 7.30
N THR A 34 21.64 9.12 8.26
CA THR A 34 20.46 8.51 8.89
C THR A 34 19.30 8.39 7.89
N ALA A 35 18.72 7.20 7.80
CA ALA A 35 17.47 6.97 7.07
C ALA A 35 16.33 7.66 7.83
N GLY A 36 15.73 8.70 7.23
CA GLY A 36 14.66 9.47 7.84
C GLY A 36 13.36 8.68 7.97
N ALA A 37 12.68 8.84 9.09
CA ALA A 37 11.33 8.35 9.32
C ALA A 37 10.36 8.98 8.30
N VAL A 38 9.74 8.15 7.46
CA VAL A 38 8.73 8.60 6.49
C VAL A 38 7.40 8.72 7.21
N THR A 39 7.00 9.95 7.57
CA THR A 39 5.68 10.20 8.18
C THR A 39 4.60 10.36 7.11
N TRP A 40 3.54 9.56 7.22
CA TRP A 40 2.36 9.57 6.34
C TRP A 40 1.61 10.91 6.27
N ALA A 41 1.94 11.88 7.14
CA ALA A 41 1.31 13.20 7.19
C ALA A 41 1.55 14.04 5.92
N TYR A 42 2.62 13.78 5.16
CA TYR A 42 3.02 14.58 4.00
C TYR A 42 2.07 14.46 2.78
N TRP A 43 1.32 13.37 2.65
CA TRP A 43 0.59 13.06 1.41
C TRP A 43 -0.91 13.40 1.41
N ALA A 44 -1.47 13.84 2.55
CA ALA A 44 -2.86 14.25 2.65
C ALA A 44 -3.15 15.66 2.10
N GLY A 45 -2.11 16.45 1.79
CA GLY A 45 -2.24 17.90 1.57
C GLY A 45 -2.28 18.41 0.11
N ARG A 46 -2.22 17.56 -0.93
CA ARG A 46 -2.33 18.01 -2.33
C ARG A 46 -3.48 17.32 -3.05
N THR A 47 -4.68 17.79 -2.79
CA THR A 47 -5.85 17.55 -3.64
C THR A 47 -6.28 18.86 -4.29
N ASP A 48 -5.65 19.25 -5.40
CA ASP A 48 -6.39 19.86 -6.51
C ASP A 48 -5.61 19.90 -7.83
N ARG A 49 -6.37 19.76 -8.93
CA ARG A 49 -6.05 19.90 -10.36
C ARG A 49 -5.09 18.89 -11.01
N ALA A 50 -5.68 17.80 -11.49
CA ALA A 50 -5.28 17.20 -12.77
C ALA A 50 -6.47 17.20 -13.74
N ARG A 51 -6.27 17.76 -14.94
CA ARG A 51 -7.30 17.89 -15.99
C ARG A 51 -7.51 16.57 -16.73
N ARG A 52 -8.73 16.42 -17.24
CA ARG A 52 -9.39 15.25 -17.81
C ARG A 52 -8.74 14.73 -19.11
N GLY A 53 -8.44 13.43 -19.16
CA GLY A 53 -8.48 12.61 -20.37
C GLY A 53 -9.77 11.79 -20.38
N ARG A 54 -10.48 11.74 -21.52
CA ARG A 54 -11.76 11.03 -21.64
C ARG A 54 -11.55 9.52 -21.77
N HIS A 55 -12.14 8.76 -20.86
CA HIS A 55 -12.80 7.50 -21.20
C HIS A 55 -14.20 7.52 -20.58
N VAL A 56 -15.22 7.32 -21.42
CA VAL A 56 -16.60 7.13 -20.99
C VAL A 56 -16.83 5.62 -20.88
N THR A 57 -16.91 5.14 -19.65
CA THR A 57 -17.63 3.91 -19.29
C THR A 57 -18.58 4.28 -18.16
N ALA A 58 -19.84 3.87 -18.27
CA ALA A 58 -21.00 4.47 -17.60
C ALA A 58 -21.18 4.11 -16.10
N SER A 59 -20.10 4.02 -15.32
CA SER A 59 -20.18 4.05 -13.85
C SER A 59 -19.13 5.02 -13.32
N GLY A 60 -19.51 5.86 -12.36
CA GLY A 60 -18.55 6.69 -11.64
C GLY A 60 -17.44 5.86 -10.97
N PRO A 61 -16.38 6.51 -10.45
CA PRO A 61 -15.34 5.82 -9.71
C PRO A 61 -15.96 5.06 -8.52
N VAL A 62 -15.45 3.85 -8.26
CA VAL A 62 -15.88 3.02 -7.12
C VAL A 62 -15.66 3.82 -5.81
N PRO A 63 -16.69 4.02 -4.97
CA PRO A 63 -16.52 4.72 -3.70
C PRO A 63 -15.57 3.98 -2.75
N ASP A 64 -14.82 4.73 -1.94
CA ASP A 64 -13.81 4.17 -1.05
C ASP A 64 -14.38 3.14 -0.05
N PHE A 65 -15.58 3.38 0.49
CA PHE A 65 -16.26 2.44 1.40
C PHE A 65 -16.68 1.13 0.71
N VAL A 66 -16.92 1.14 -0.60
CA VAL A 66 -17.21 -0.09 -1.36
C VAL A 66 -15.93 -0.88 -1.59
N ALA A 67 -14.87 -0.19 -2.03
CA ALA A 67 -13.58 -0.81 -2.30
C ALA A 67 -12.93 -1.36 -1.01
N TYR A 68 -12.98 -0.59 0.08
CA TYR A 68 -12.41 -1.00 1.37
C TYR A 68 -13.11 -2.23 1.96
N ARG A 69 -14.45 -2.23 1.94
CA ARG A 69 -15.24 -3.39 2.37
C ARG A 69 -14.93 -4.64 1.56
N ALA A 70 -14.67 -4.51 0.26
CA ALA A 70 -14.27 -5.64 -0.57
C ALA A 70 -12.94 -6.25 -0.09
N VAL A 71 -11.93 -5.41 0.17
CA VAL A 71 -10.63 -5.86 0.73
C VAL A 71 -10.80 -6.56 2.07
N ARG A 72 -11.55 -5.96 3.02
CA ARG A 72 -11.78 -6.56 4.35
C ARG A 72 -12.37 -7.96 4.25
N ARG A 73 -13.40 -8.12 3.40
CA ARG A 73 -14.03 -9.42 3.14
C ARG A 73 -13.07 -10.42 2.50
N GLY A 74 -12.25 -9.98 1.54
CA GLY A 74 -11.23 -10.82 0.89
C GLY A 74 -10.21 -11.35 1.89
N VAL A 75 -9.62 -10.46 2.70
CA VAL A 75 -8.65 -10.82 3.74
C VAL A 75 -9.28 -11.75 4.79
N ARG A 76 -10.50 -11.49 5.26
CA ARG A 76 -11.20 -12.42 6.16
C ARG A 76 -11.40 -13.79 5.52
N ALA A 77 -11.83 -13.85 4.26
CA ALA A 77 -12.01 -15.12 3.55
C ALA A 77 -10.69 -15.89 3.40
N LEU A 78 -9.58 -15.19 3.14
CA LEU A 78 -8.24 -15.79 3.06
C LEU A 78 -7.79 -16.39 4.41
N LEU A 79 -8.17 -15.81 5.54
CA LEU A 79 -7.72 -16.24 6.87
C LEU A 79 -8.72 -17.14 7.61
N GLY A 80 -10.02 -17.06 7.28
CA GLY A 80 -11.12 -17.73 7.99
C GLY A 80 -11.08 -19.26 8.00
N GLY A 81 -10.23 -19.89 7.19
CA GLY A 81 -9.97 -21.34 7.21
C GLY A 81 -8.54 -21.73 7.63
N ARG A 82 -7.75 -20.79 8.13
CA ARG A 82 -6.29 -20.95 8.35
C ARG A 82 -5.85 -20.42 9.72
N PRO A 83 -6.34 -20.96 10.85
CA PRO A 83 -6.05 -20.45 12.19
C PRO A 83 -4.55 -20.48 12.57
N GLY A 84 -3.74 -21.31 11.90
CA GLY A 84 -2.28 -21.36 12.08
C GLY A 84 -1.46 -20.42 11.18
N ALA A 85 -2.08 -19.66 10.27
CA ALA A 85 -1.36 -18.85 9.29
C ALA A 85 -0.65 -17.62 9.91
N GLY A 86 -1.03 -17.21 11.12
CA GLY A 86 -0.56 -15.97 11.75
C GLY A 86 0.97 -15.84 11.80
N ALA A 87 1.70 -16.94 12.05
CA ALA A 87 3.16 -16.93 12.14
C ALA A 87 3.89 -16.98 10.78
N GLY A 88 3.17 -17.17 9.67
CA GLY A 88 3.74 -17.20 8.32
C GLY A 88 4.38 -15.86 7.96
N ARG A 89 5.53 -15.87 7.29
CA ARG A 89 6.21 -14.64 6.84
C ARG A 89 5.55 -14.10 5.58
N VAL A 90 5.51 -12.77 5.45
CA VAL A 90 5.01 -12.09 4.26
C VAL A 90 6.17 -11.77 3.33
N PRO A 91 6.28 -12.38 2.13
CA PRO A 91 7.46 -12.20 1.29
C PRO A 91 7.77 -10.76 0.88
N ALA A 92 6.73 -9.97 0.60
CA ALA A 92 6.84 -8.55 0.24
C ALA A 92 7.15 -7.63 1.44
N CYS A 93 6.91 -8.11 2.66
CA CYS A 93 7.21 -7.43 3.92
C CYS A 93 7.98 -8.41 4.80
N PRO A 94 9.25 -8.70 4.47
CA PRO A 94 9.95 -9.88 4.97
C PRO A 94 10.13 -9.88 6.48
N GLU A 95 10.03 -8.72 7.15
CA GLU A 95 10.07 -8.58 8.61
C GLU A 95 8.75 -8.91 9.31
N TRP A 96 7.65 -8.98 8.56
CA TRP A 96 6.30 -9.16 9.07
C TRP A 96 5.87 -10.62 9.01
N THR A 97 5.19 -11.04 10.06
CA THR A 97 4.29 -12.17 10.04
C THR A 97 2.92 -11.76 9.48
N VAL A 98 2.06 -12.73 9.16
CA VAL A 98 0.65 -12.47 8.79
C VAL A 98 -0.08 -11.72 9.91
N THR A 99 0.21 -12.05 11.17
CA THR A 99 -0.33 -11.30 12.33
C THR A 99 0.14 -9.85 12.33
N ASP A 100 1.41 -9.57 12.02
CA ASP A 100 1.93 -8.19 11.95
C ASP A 100 1.28 -7.39 10.81
N LEU A 101 1.07 -8.03 9.64
CA LEU A 101 0.36 -7.41 8.52
C LEU A 101 -1.07 -7.02 8.91
N LEU A 102 -1.81 -7.92 9.56
CA LEU A 102 -3.17 -7.63 10.00
C LEU A 102 -3.21 -6.56 11.11
N GLY A 103 -2.24 -6.57 12.02
CA GLY A 103 -2.04 -5.52 13.01
C GLY A 103 -1.82 -4.15 12.36
N HIS A 104 -0.99 -4.06 11.32
CA HIS A 104 -0.79 -2.83 10.54
C HIS A 104 -2.11 -2.33 9.92
N LEU A 105 -2.87 -3.20 9.26
CA LEU A 105 -4.16 -2.83 8.65
C LEU A 105 -5.15 -2.30 9.68
N THR A 106 -5.20 -2.92 10.86
CA THR A 106 -6.02 -2.50 11.99
C THR A 106 -5.63 -1.10 12.48
N VAL A 107 -4.32 -0.86 12.67
CA VAL A 107 -3.81 0.46 13.11
C VAL A 107 -4.12 1.54 12.08
N ILE A 108 -3.95 1.27 10.78
CA ILE A 108 -4.29 2.21 9.71
C ILE A 108 -5.79 2.50 9.71
N ALA A 109 -6.64 1.47 9.87
CA ALA A 109 -8.08 1.65 9.96
C ALA A 109 -8.45 2.57 11.14
N GLY A 110 -7.90 2.33 12.33
CA GLY A 110 -8.13 3.19 13.50
C GLY A 110 -7.74 4.65 13.26
N ARG A 111 -6.56 4.91 12.67
CA ARG A 111 -6.10 6.27 12.35
C ARG A 111 -6.99 6.98 11.34
N VAL A 112 -7.50 6.27 10.34
CA VAL A 112 -8.43 6.86 9.37
C VAL A 112 -9.77 7.13 10.03
N LEU A 113 -10.22 6.25 10.93
CA LEU A 113 -11.45 6.43 11.68
C LEU A 113 -11.39 7.70 12.54
N GLU A 114 -10.29 7.93 13.24
CA GLU A 114 -10.05 9.15 14.02
C GLU A 114 -10.11 10.42 13.17
N ARG A 115 -9.53 10.41 11.96
CA ARG A 115 -9.61 11.54 11.01
C ARG A 115 -11.03 11.84 10.56
N HIS A 116 -11.90 10.84 10.60
CA HIS A 116 -13.33 10.97 10.33
C HIS A 116 -14.16 11.20 11.59
N GLY A 117 -13.54 11.54 12.73
CA GLY A 117 -14.19 11.87 13.99
C GLY A 117 -14.74 10.66 14.74
N GLY A 118 -14.25 9.46 14.45
CA GLY A 118 -14.55 8.26 15.22
C GLY A 118 -13.51 8.02 16.32
N HIS A 119 -13.79 7.04 17.18
CA HIS A 119 -12.92 6.66 18.27
C HIS A 119 -12.74 5.14 18.23
N PRO A 120 -11.63 4.63 17.66
CA PRO A 120 -11.39 3.20 17.64
C PRO A 120 -11.28 2.69 19.07
N ALA A 121 -11.99 1.60 19.38
CA ALA A 121 -11.77 0.88 20.62
C ALA A 121 -10.34 0.32 20.62
N ALA A 122 -9.67 0.31 21.78
CA ALA A 122 -8.38 -0.36 21.89
C ALA A 122 -8.54 -1.88 21.65
N PRO A 123 -7.62 -2.53 20.91
CA PRO A 123 -7.62 -3.98 20.79
C PRO A 123 -7.48 -4.62 22.17
N ALA A 124 -8.23 -5.70 22.43
CA ALA A 124 -8.12 -6.42 23.69
C ALA A 124 -6.85 -7.29 23.73
N GLY A 125 -5.86 -6.91 24.56
CA GLY A 125 -4.69 -7.74 24.88
C GLY A 125 -3.84 -8.15 23.67
N THR A 126 -3.06 -9.24 23.80
CA THR A 126 -2.34 -9.83 22.66
C THR A 126 -3.31 -10.55 21.73
N ALA A 127 -3.81 -9.82 20.72
CA ALA A 127 -4.76 -10.35 19.75
C ALA A 127 -4.11 -11.34 18.78
N GLY A 128 -4.72 -12.51 18.60
CA GLY A 128 -4.42 -13.42 17.51
C GLY A 128 -5.09 -12.97 16.21
N VAL A 129 -4.94 -13.79 15.15
CA VAL A 129 -5.57 -13.49 13.86
C VAL A 129 -7.10 -13.34 13.95
N PRO A 130 -7.84 -14.24 14.64
CA PRO A 130 -9.29 -14.09 14.76
C PRO A 130 -9.70 -12.79 15.45
N GLU A 131 -9.06 -12.45 16.57
CA GLU A 131 -9.39 -11.25 17.34
C GLU A 131 -9.07 -9.97 16.56
N LEU A 132 -7.97 -9.96 15.81
CA LEU A 132 -7.63 -8.84 14.93
C LEU A 132 -8.61 -8.69 13.76
N LEU A 133 -9.09 -9.80 13.17
CA LEU A 133 -10.09 -9.74 12.09
C LEU A 133 -11.40 -9.16 12.59
N ASP A 134 -11.88 -9.62 13.75
CA ASP A 134 -13.13 -9.14 14.35
C ASP A 134 -13.03 -7.67 14.70
N HIS A 135 -11.93 -7.26 15.36
CA HIS A 135 -11.69 -5.85 15.66
C HIS A 135 -11.57 -4.99 14.38
N TRP A 136 -10.86 -5.46 13.36
CA TRP A 136 -10.73 -4.73 12.10
C TRP A 136 -12.07 -4.59 11.38
N ASP A 137 -12.96 -5.57 11.51
CA ASP A 137 -14.30 -5.49 10.93
C ASP A 137 -15.19 -4.48 11.64
N ASP A 138 -15.18 -4.45 12.98
CA ASP A 138 -15.92 -3.46 13.75
C ASP A 138 -15.50 -2.03 13.40
N VAL A 139 -14.18 -1.78 13.37
CA VAL A 139 -13.62 -0.48 12.94
C VAL A 139 -14.00 -0.17 11.50
N GLY A 140 -13.94 -1.17 10.62
CA GLY A 140 -14.25 -1.04 9.21
C GLY A 140 -15.73 -0.73 8.93
N GLU A 141 -16.66 -1.27 9.70
CA GLU A 141 -18.10 -0.98 9.55
C GLU A 141 -18.44 0.47 9.92
N GLU A 142 -17.83 0.99 10.97
CA GLU A 142 -17.94 2.40 11.33
C GLU A 142 -17.29 3.30 10.27
N LEU A 143 -16.10 2.93 9.78
CA LEU A 143 -15.40 3.62 8.70
C LEU A 143 -16.25 3.71 7.44
N ASP A 144 -16.87 2.60 7.02
CA ASP A 144 -17.68 2.56 5.82
C ASP A 144 -18.82 3.60 5.90
N ARG A 145 -19.55 3.65 7.03
CA ARG A 145 -20.62 4.62 7.26
C ARG A 145 -20.11 6.06 7.18
N ARG A 146 -18.96 6.35 7.80
CA ARG A 146 -18.38 7.70 7.80
C ARG A 146 -17.85 8.13 6.45
N LEU A 147 -17.22 7.22 5.72
CA LEU A 147 -16.75 7.47 4.36
C LEU A 147 -17.93 7.72 3.42
N GLU A 148 -19.01 6.97 3.57
CA GLU A 148 -20.25 7.21 2.83
C GLU A 148 -20.81 8.62 3.09
N VAL A 149 -20.94 9.01 4.36
CA VAL A 149 -21.36 10.38 4.75
C VAL A 149 -20.41 11.46 4.20
N ALA A 150 -19.10 11.18 4.15
CA ALA A 150 -18.08 12.07 3.61
C ALA A 150 -18.01 12.07 2.06
N GLY A 151 -18.94 11.40 1.37
CA GLY A 151 -19.03 11.36 -0.09
C GLY A 151 -18.09 10.35 -0.77
N GLY A 152 -17.46 9.46 -0.01
CA GLY A 152 -16.79 8.25 -0.48
C GLY A 152 -15.48 8.46 -1.24
N ARG A 153 -14.77 9.57 -1.01
CA ARG A 153 -13.55 9.94 -1.76
C ARG A 153 -12.35 10.37 -0.90
N SER A 154 -12.41 10.12 0.40
CA SER A 154 -11.41 10.55 1.40
C SER A 154 -10.56 9.38 1.96
N GLY A 155 -10.80 8.15 1.50
CA GLY A 155 -10.16 6.91 1.96
C GLY A 155 -9.24 6.24 0.91
N ALA A 156 -9.05 6.83 -0.27
CA ALA A 156 -8.37 6.18 -1.40
C ALA A 156 -6.96 5.62 -1.09
N VAL A 157 -6.18 6.27 -0.22
CA VAL A 157 -4.86 5.76 0.19
C VAL A 157 -4.99 4.54 1.12
N MET A 158 -5.96 4.54 2.03
CA MET A 158 -6.25 3.39 2.89
C MET A 158 -6.72 2.18 2.07
N VAL A 159 -7.59 2.41 1.07
CA VAL A 159 -8.03 1.37 0.14
C VAL A 159 -6.83 0.76 -0.60
N MET A 160 -5.94 1.60 -1.12
CA MET A 160 -4.74 1.16 -1.82
C MET A 160 -3.77 0.39 -0.92
N ASP A 161 -3.54 0.87 0.30
CA ASP A 161 -2.70 0.19 1.29
C ASP A 161 -3.25 -1.20 1.62
N ALA A 162 -4.55 -1.28 1.95
CA ALA A 162 -5.21 -2.52 2.29
C ALA A 162 -5.22 -3.51 1.11
N TYR A 163 -5.53 -3.05 -0.11
CA TYR A 163 -5.53 -3.91 -1.29
C TYR A 163 -4.12 -4.43 -1.63
N THR A 164 -3.09 -3.59 -1.46
CA THR A 164 -1.69 -4.03 -1.63
C THR A 164 -1.36 -5.16 -0.65
N HIS A 165 -1.76 -5.02 0.60
CA HIS A 165 -1.52 -6.03 1.62
C HIS A 165 -2.39 -7.28 1.49
N GLU A 166 -3.57 -7.21 0.88
CA GLU A 166 -4.33 -8.38 0.46
C GLU A 166 -3.57 -9.20 -0.60
N LEU A 167 -2.94 -8.53 -1.58
CA LEU A 167 -2.09 -9.19 -2.58
C LEU A 167 -0.82 -9.79 -1.93
N ASP A 168 -0.19 -9.05 -1.01
CA ASP A 168 0.96 -9.55 -0.25
C ASP A 168 0.57 -10.80 0.59
N LEU A 169 -0.64 -10.82 1.14
CA LEU A 169 -1.19 -11.97 1.86
C LEU A 169 -1.49 -13.15 0.93
N CYS A 170 -2.03 -12.91 -0.27
CA CYS A 170 -2.22 -13.98 -1.27
C CYS A 170 -0.89 -14.67 -1.59
N ALA A 171 0.18 -13.89 -1.80
CA ALA A 171 1.52 -14.41 -2.02
C ALA A 171 2.04 -15.21 -0.81
N ALA A 172 1.87 -14.70 0.41
CA ALA A 172 2.27 -15.39 1.64
C ALA A 172 1.55 -16.74 1.83
N LEU A 173 0.30 -16.83 1.40
CA LEU A 173 -0.52 -18.05 1.50
C LEU A 173 -0.37 -18.98 0.28
N GLY A 174 0.40 -18.59 -0.74
CA GLY A 174 0.58 -19.36 -1.97
C GLY A 174 -0.71 -19.51 -2.79
N VAL A 175 -1.62 -18.53 -2.71
CA VAL A 175 -2.88 -18.53 -3.46
C VAL A 175 -2.87 -17.45 -4.53
N ALA A 176 -3.59 -17.70 -5.63
CA ALA A 176 -3.75 -16.69 -6.67
C ALA A 176 -4.58 -15.51 -6.15
N PRO A 177 -4.21 -14.25 -6.50
CA PRO A 177 -5.04 -13.11 -6.20
C PRO A 177 -6.37 -13.17 -6.98
N PRO A 178 -7.43 -12.48 -6.51
CA PRO A 178 -8.69 -12.40 -7.24
C PRO A 178 -8.52 -11.82 -8.65
N GLU A 179 -9.19 -12.42 -9.64
CA GLU A 179 -9.15 -11.95 -11.03
C GLU A 179 -9.78 -10.55 -11.17
N ALA A 180 -10.87 -10.30 -10.46
CA ALA A 180 -11.56 -9.02 -10.40
C ALA A 180 -11.67 -8.54 -8.94
N HIS A 181 -11.37 -7.26 -8.72
CA HIS A 181 -11.43 -6.68 -7.38
C HIS A 181 -11.84 -5.21 -7.41
N ALA A 182 -12.80 -4.81 -6.56
CA ALA A 182 -13.35 -3.45 -6.54
C ALA A 182 -12.30 -2.39 -6.18
N ALA A 183 -11.28 -2.75 -5.40
CA ALA A 183 -10.18 -1.86 -5.03
C ALA A 183 -9.09 -1.74 -6.11
N ARG A 184 -9.08 -2.58 -7.15
CA ARG A 184 -7.98 -2.61 -8.14
C ARG A 184 -7.81 -1.27 -8.85
N ALA A 185 -8.86 -0.80 -9.53
CA ALA A 185 -8.83 0.44 -10.29
C ALA A 185 -8.51 1.69 -9.44
N PRO A 186 -9.18 1.95 -8.29
CA PRO A 186 -8.83 3.10 -7.46
C PRO A 186 -7.41 3.03 -6.88
N SER A 187 -6.91 1.81 -6.60
CA SER A 187 -5.54 1.63 -6.10
C SER A 187 -4.49 1.93 -7.17
N PHE A 188 -4.70 1.48 -8.42
CA PHE A 188 -3.86 1.91 -9.55
C PHE A 188 -3.86 3.44 -9.68
N ALA A 189 -5.00 4.12 -9.57
CA ALA A 189 -5.07 5.57 -9.68
C ALA A 189 -4.22 6.29 -8.60
N VAL A 190 -4.15 5.74 -7.38
CA VAL A 190 -3.27 6.25 -6.31
C VAL A 190 -1.80 6.04 -6.66
N LEU A 191 -1.43 4.82 -7.08
CA LEU A 191 -0.05 4.45 -7.39
C LEU A 191 0.50 5.24 -8.59
N VAL A 192 -0.29 5.37 -9.67
CA VAL A 192 0.09 6.15 -10.85
C VAL A 192 0.28 7.63 -10.50
N ARG A 193 -0.61 8.21 -9.67
CA ARG A 193 -0.46 9.60 -9.21
C ARG A 193 0.84 9.79 -8.42
N GLY A 194 1.20 8.83 -7.57
CA GLY A 194 2.45 8.82 -6.83
C GLY A 194 3.68 8.80 -7.75
N LEU A 195 3.70 7.86 -8.69
CA LEU A 195 4.76 7.79 -9.70
C LEU A 195 4.85 9.07 -10.54
N SER A 196 3.72 9.64 -10.98
CA SER A 196 3.69 10.93 -11.69
C SER A 196 4.40 12.03 -10.91
N GLY A 197 4.13 12.12 -9.60
CA GLY A 197 4.80 13.09 -8.73
C GLY A 197 6.30 12.84 -8.65
N SER A 198 6.72 11.58 -8.61
CA SER A 198 8.14 11.19 -8.60
C SER A 198 8.85 11.49 -9.92
N ILE A 199 8.21 11.21 -11.06
CA ILE A 199 8.71 11.56 -12.41
C ILE A 199 8.94 13.07 -12.51
N ALA A 200 7.95 13.87 -12.07
CA ALA A 200 8.08 15.32 -12.06
C ALA A 200 9.21 15.80 -11.14
N ALA A 201 9.36 15.21 -9.94
CA ALA A 201 10.41 15.57 -9.00
C ALA A 201 11.83 15.26 -9.53
N HIS A 202 11.97 14.24 -10.38
CA HIS A 202 13.24 13.90 -11.04
C HIS A 202 13.45 14.66 -12.37
N GLY A 203 12.50 15.49 -12.81
CA GLY A 203 12.58 16.19 -14.10
C GLY A 203 12.56 15.25 -15.31
N LEU A 204 11.94 14.07 -15.16
CA LEU A 204 11.91 13.03 -16.18
C LEU A 204 10.74 13.24 -17.16
N PRO A 205 10.88 12.82 -18.43
CA PRO A 205 9.77 12.80 -19.36
C PRO A 205 8.69 11.81 -18.92
N ALA A 206 7.44 12.10 -19.27
CA ALA A 206 6.31 11.23 -18.95
C ALA A 206 6.52 9.78 -19.43
N LEU A 207 5.95 8.84 -18.68
CA LEU A 207 6.00 7.40 -18.92
C LEU A 207 4.58 6.88 -19.14
N ARG A 208 4.37 6.09 -20.19
CA ARG A 208 3.14 5.33 -20.36
C ARG A 208 3.26 4.01 -19.62
N LEU A 209 2.27 3.71 -18.80
CA LEU A 209 2.13 2.42 -18.12
C LEU A 209 1.05 1.65 -18.86
N ARG A 210 1.32 0.40 -19.23
CA ARG A 210 0.36 -0.42 -19.98
C ARG A 210 0.28 -1.84 -19.40
N THR A 211 -0.92 -2.35 -19.23
CA THR A 211 -1.11 -3.78 -18.97
C THR A 211 -1.06 -4.56 -20.28
N THR A 212 -0.67 -5.84 -20.23
CA THR A 212 -0.79 -6.74 -21.39
C THR A 212 -2.24 -6.91 -21.89
N ALA A 213 -3.23 -6.64 -21.03
CA ALA A 213 -4.65 -6.63 -21.38
C ALA A 213 -5.13 -5.31 -22.02
N GLY A 214 -4.25 -4.31 -22.16
CA GLY A 214 -4.53 -3.06 -22.87
C GLY A 214 -5.01 -1.89 -22.01
N GLU A 215 -5.13 -2.04 -20.69
CA GLU A 215 -5.35 -0.89 -19.79
C GLU A 215 -4.10 0.01 -19.77
N GLU A 216 -4.29 1.32 -19.87
CA GLU A 216 -3.21 2.29 -19.97
C GLU A 216 -3.36 3.47 -19.00
N TRP A 217 -2.22 3.97 -18.53
CA TRP A 217 -2.11 5.21 -17.77
C TRP A 217 -0.92 6.04 -18.26
N ALA A 218 -0.99 7.35 -18.05
CA ALA A 218 0.16 8.24 -18.22
C ALA A 218 0.65 8.68 -16.84
N ALA A 219 1.95 8.53 -16.60
CA ALA A 219 2.63 9.02 -15.43
C ALA A 219 3.55 10.19 -15.79
N GLY A 220 3.37 11.34 -15.14
CA GLY A 220 4.05 12.59 -15.47
C GLY A 220 3.31 13.43 -16.52
N ASP A 221 3.85 14.62 -16.82
CA ASP A 221 3.23 15.60 -17.71
C ASP A 221 3.77 15.52 -19.15
N GLY A 222 2.91 15.85 -20.11
CA GLY A 222 3.26 15.91 -21.54
C GLY A 222 3.08 14.57 -22.27
N ARG A 223 3.72 14.45 -23.45
CA ARG A 223 3.67 13.22 -24.24
C ARG A 223 4.64 12.19 -23.65
N PRO A 224 4.21 10.94 -23.39
CA PRO A 224 5.11 9.90 -22.92
C PRO A 224 6.28 9.65 -23.88
N ALA A 225 7.49 9.60 -23.34
CA ALA A 225 8.71 9.30 -24.11
C ALA A 225 9.04 7.80 -24.15
N ALA A 226 8.46 7.01 -23.23
CA ALA A 226 8.56 5.57 -23.21
C ALA A 226 7.26 4.92 -22.74
N THR A 227 7.12 3.62 -22.97
CA THR A 227 6.08 2.76 -22.43
C THR A 227 6.71 1.60 -21.68
N VAL A 228 6.19 1.27 -20.50
CA VAL A 228 6.44 -0.02 -19.83
C VAL A 228 5.18 -0.86 -19.88
N THR A 229 5.30 -2.08 -20.37
CA THR A 229 4.22 -3.06 -20.49
C THR A 229 4.47 -4.25 -19.57
N ALA A 230 3.45 -4.69 -18.83
CA ALA A 230 3.52 -5.89 -17.99
C ALA A 230 2.12 -6.46 -17.71
N PRO A 231 1.99 -7.71 -17.23
CA PRO A 231 0.74 -8.17 -16.63
C PRO A 231 0.27 -7.21 -15.53
N ALA A 232 -1.04 -7.07 -15.35
CA ALA A 232 -1.61 -6.13 -14.38
C ALA A 232 -1.04 -6.29 -12.96
N HIS A 233 -0.93 -7.53 -12.48
CA HIS A 233 -0.37 -7.82 -11.17
C HIS A 233 1.10 -7.38 -11.06
N ASP A 234 1.90 -7.61 -12.09
CA ASP A 234 3.32 -7.26 -12.09
C ASP A 234 3.54 -5.76 -12.17
N LEU A 235 2.74 -5.07 -12.98
CA LEU A 235 2.73 -3.61 -13.04
C LEU A 235 2.31 -3.01 -11.69
N TYR A 236 1.28 -3.55 -11.04
CA TYR A 236 0.86 -3.10 -9.71
C TYR A 236 1.99 -3.25 -8.70
N ARG A 237 2.63 -4.44 -8.65
CA ARG A 237 3.77 -4.71 -7.77
C ARG A 237 4.96 -3.80 -8.05
N ALA A 238 5.24 -3.49 -9.32
CA ALA A 238 6.28 -2.53 -9.69
C ALA A 238 6.01 -1.16 -9.07
N LEU A 239 4.79 -0.64 -9.24
CA LEU A 239 4.39 0.68 -8.73
C LEU A 239 4.34 0.75 -7.20
N ALA A 240 3.99 -0.36 -6.55
CA ALA A 240 3.95 -0.48 -5.10
C ALA A 240 5.33 -0.80 -4.50
N GLY A 241 6.44 -0.77 -5.25
CA GLY A 241 7.77 -1.03 -4.71
C GLY A 241 8.00 -2.49 -4.28
N ARG A 242 7.30 -3.46 -4.89
CA ARG A 242 7.44 -4.91 -4.63
C ARG A 242 8.31 -5.61 -5.68
N ARG A 243 9.02 -4.85 -6.50
CA ARG A 243 9.93 -5.34 -7.55
C ARG A 243 11.30 -4.69 -7.38
N SER A 244 12.36 -5.49 -7.40
CA SER A 244 13.72 -4.98 -7.34
C SER A 244 14.09 -4.18 -8.59
N PRO A 245 15.14 -3.34 -8.57
CA PRO A 245 15.60 -2.63 -9.75
C PRO A 245 15.86 -3.54 -10.96
N ALA A 246 16.43 -4.73 -10.74
CA ALA A 246 16.64 -5.72 -11.80
C ALA A 246 15.33 -6.26 -12.37
N GLN A 247 14.32 -6.53 -11.53
CA GLN A 247 13.00 -6.96 -12.00
C GLN A 247 12.27 -5.84 -12.75
N LEU A 248 12.41 -4.59 -12.31
CA LEU A 248 11.83 -3.42 -12.99
C LEU A 248 12.46 -3.21 -14.37
N ALA A 249 13.79 -3.30 -14.46
CA ALA A 249 14.51 -3.15 -15.73
C ALA A 249 14.18 -4.28 -16.73
N ALA A 250 13.81 -5.46 -16.24
CA ALA A 250 13.46 -6.63 -17.05
C ALA A 250 12.00 -6.64 -17.57
N LEU A 251 11.18 -5.64 -17.23
CA LEU A 251 9.84 -5.49 -17.82
C LEU A 251 9.95 -5.16 -19.32
N ASP A 252 8.81 -5.18 -20.04
CA ASP A 252 8.79 -4.84 -21.47
C ASP A 252 8.79 -3.31 -21.65
N TRP A 253 9.98 -2.75 -21.91
CA TRP A 253 10.16 -1.32 -22.12
C TRP A 253 10.32 -0.98 -23.61
N SER A 254 9.67 0.09 -24.05
CA SER A 254 9.86 0.63 -25.41
C SER A 254 11.14 1.45 -25.60
N ALA A 255 11.92 1.65 -24.53
CA ALA A 255 13.18 2.41 -24.49
C ALA A 255 14.04 1.90 -23.33
N ALA A 256 15.32 2.30 -23.26
CA ALA A 256 16.22 1.93 -22.17
C ALA A 256 15.65 2.43 -20.81
N PRO A 257 15.39 1.54 -19.82
CA PRO A 257 14.61 1.85 -18.63
C PRO A 257 15.32 2.73 -17.59
N GLU A 258 16.65 2.77 -17.62
CA GLU A 258 17.53 3.35 -16.60
C GLU A 258 17.14 4.76 -16.15
N PRO A 259 16.73 5.70 -17.04
CA PRO A 259 16.33 7.03 -16.64
C PRO A 259 15.11 7.07 -15.70
N TRP A 260 14.18 6.10 -15.82
CA TRP A 260 12.94 6.08 -15.05
C TRP A 260 13.02 5.27 -13.76
N LEU A 261 13.99 4.37 -13.61
CA LEU A 261 14.08 3.49 -12.44
C LEU A 261 14.10 4.24 -11.10
N PRO A 262 14.81 5.38 -10.95
CA PRO A 262 14.78 6.14 -9.69
C PRO A 262 13.37 6.62 -9.29
N ALA A 263 12.48 6.89 -10.27
CA ALA A 263 11.14 7.39 -10.01
C ALA A 263 10.21 6.34 -9.36
N PHE A 264 10.56 5.05 -9.42
CA PHE A 264 9.83 3.98 -8.71
C PHE A 264 10.06 3.99 -7.20
N SER A 265 10.97 4.83 -6.70
CA SER A 265 11.06 5.18 -5.28
C SER A 265 10.22 6.43 -5.00
N TRP A 266 9.10 6.29 -4.29
CA TRP A 266 8.22 7.42 -3.97
C TRP A 266 7.35 7.14 -2.75
N GLY A 267 7.10 8.17 -1.93
CA GLY A 267 6.35 8.00 -0.70
C GLY A 267 6.97 6.89 0.19
N PRO A 268 6.20 5.87 0.62
CA PRO A 268 6.73 4.72 1.36
C PRO A 268 7.28 3.61 0.45
N PHE A 269 7.13 3.72 -0.87
CA PHE A 269 7.49 2.67 -1.81
C PHE A 269 8.94 2.82 -2.24
N THR A 270 9.74 1.81 -1.95
CA THR A 270 11.14 1.71 -2.40
C THR A 270 11.36 0.31 -2.95
N PRO A 271 11.83 0.16 -4.20
CA PRO A 271 12.23 -1.14 -4.75
C PRO A 271 13.18 -1.87 -3.79
N PRO A 272 12.92 -3.14 -3.41
CA PRO A 272 13.83 -3.89 -2.57
C PRO A 272 15.14 -4.17 -3.32
N SER A 273 16.26 -4.26 -2.57
CA SER A 273 17.57 -4.55 -3.15
C SER A 273 17.64 -5.94 -3.78
N GLN A 274 16.83 -6.88 -3.29
CA GLN A 274 16.71 -8.25 -3.79
C GLN A 274 15.26 -8.54 -4.21
N PRO A 275 15.03 -9.49 -5.13
CA PRO A 275 13.68 -9.92 -5.48
C PRO A 275 12.90 -10.40 -4.23
N GLY A 276 11.90 -9.63 -3.81
CA GLY A 276 10.81 -10.15 -2.99
C GLY A 276 9.86 -10.91 -3.90
N VAL A 277 9.42 -12.10 -3.48
CA VAL A 277 8.61 -13.03 -4.29
C VAL A 277 7.46 -12.30 -4.98
#